data_AF-A0A017SQP2-F1
#
_entry.id   AF-A0A017SQP2-F1
#
_cell.length_a   1.000
_cell.length_b   1.000
_cell.length_c   1.000
_cell.angle_alpha   90.00
_cell.angle_beta   90.00
_cell.angle_gamma   90.00
#
_symmetry.space_group_name_H-M   'P 1'
#
loop_
_entity.id
_entity.type
_entity.pdbx_description
1 polymer ?
#
loop_
_entity_poly.entity_id
_entity_poly.type
_entity_poly.pdbx_seq_one_letter_code
_entity_poly.pdbx_strand_id
1 'polypeptide(L)'
;YFFYGSMTDPATLKRILNLDEAPKLHEAYIVGYTVARKNNLPALIDGPRAEEVKGYAYFVGSEAEGAKLRECHSKQYKVAPCLVHFRDGNKVTRIPGNVFKHVGD
;
A
#
# COMPACT_ATOMS: atom_id res chain seq x y z
N TYR A 1 -4.94 -3.04 2.68
CA TYR A 1 -3.72 -2.20 2.67
C TYR A 1 -3.37 -1.88 1.23
N PHE A 2 -2.88 -0.68 0.96
CA PHE A 2 -2.36 -0.25 -0.33
C PHE A 2 -0.83 -0.25 -0.32
N PHE A 3 -0.25 -0.72 -1.41
CA PHE A 3 1.19 -0.84 -1.61
C PHE A 3 1.61 -0.15 -2.90
N TYR A 4 2.74 0.55 -2.83
CA TYR A 4 3.42 1.18 -3.96
C TYR A 4 4.90 0.77 -3.91
N GLY A 5 5.53 0.52 -5.06
CA GLY A 5 6.94 0.09 -5.11
C GLY A 5 7.15 -1.42 -4.93
N SER A 6 8.18 -1.84 -4.18
CA SER A 6 8.65 -3.25 -4.14
C SER A 6 7.69 -4.26 -3.51
N MET A 7 6.69 -3.79 -2.75
CA MET A 7 5.67 -4.66 -2.14
C MET A 7 4.49 -4.99 -3.06
N THR A 8 4.57 -4.64 -4.34
CA THR A 8 3.57 -5.03 -5.34
C THR A 8 3.78 -6.44 -5.88
N ASP A 9 4.75 -7.19 -5.34
CA ASP A 9 5.01 -8.59 -5.67
C ASP A 9 4.28 -9.53 -4.69
N PRO A 10 3.34 -10.37 -5.18
CA PRO A 10 2.64 -11.37 -4.36
C PRO A 10 3.57 -12.32 -3.60
N ALA A 11 4.74 -12.67 -4.17
CA ALA A 11 5.69 -13.57 -3.50
C ALA A 11 6.32 -12.91 -2.26
N THR A 12 6.50 -11.59 -2.29
CA THR A 12 6.98 -10.81 -1.16
C THR A 12 5.95 -10.80 -0.03
N LEU A 13 4.66 -10.56 -0.34
CA LEU A 13 3.59 -10.59 0.67
C LEU A 13 3.39 -11.99 1.27
N LYS A 14 3.48 -13.05 0.46
CA LYS A 14 3.45 -14.43 0.95
C LYS A 14 4.46 -14.65 2.08
N ARG A 15 5.70 -14.19 1.89
CA ARG A 15 6.79 -14.33 2.86
C ARG A 15 6.55 -13.50 4.12
N ILE A 16 6.14 -12.23 3.99
CA ILE A 16 5.86 -11.34 5.12
C ILE A 16 4.71 -11.87 5.98
N LEU A 17 3.64 -12.34 5.33
CA LEU A 17 2.43 -12.81 5.99
C LEU A 17 2.53 -14.27 6.44
N ASN A 18 3.55 -15.00 5.98
CA ASN A 18 3.70 -16.45 6.17
C ASN A 18 2.46 -17.21 5.68
N LEU A 19 2.04 -16.95 4.44
CA LEU A 19 0.91 -17.61 3.78
C LEU A 19 1.38 -18.86 3.03
N ASP A 20 0.50 -19.86 2.94
CA ASP A 20 0.76 -21.10 2.18
C ASP A 20 0.83 -20.83 0.66
N GLU A 21 0.05 -19.86 0.17
CA GLU A 21 -0.02 -19.45 -1.23
C GLU A 21 0.17 -17.93 -1.40
N ALA A 22 0.51 -17.51 -2.62
CA ALA A 22 0.67 -16.10 -2.92
C ALA A 22 -0.70 -15.40 -2.93
N PRO A 23 -0.89 -14.31 -2.17
CA PRO A 23 -2.18 -13.64 -2.10
C PRO A 23 -2.51 -12.92 -3.42
N LYS A 24 -3.80 -12.81 -3.72
CA LYS A 24 -4.26 -12.00 -4.85
C LYS A 24 -4.09 -10.50 -4.53
N LEU A 25 -3.38 -9.82 -5.42
CA LEU A 25 -3.28 -8.38 -5.43
C LEU A 25 -4.29 -7.79 -6.42
N HIS A 26 -4.88 -6.67 -6.03
CA HIS A 26 -5.86 -5.94 -6.84
C HIS A 26 -5.28 -4.61 -7.28
N GLU A 27 -5.24 -4.35 -8.58
CA GLU A 27 -4.82 -3.05 -9.09
C GLU A 27 -5.67 -1.93 -8.47
N ALA A 28 -4.98 -0.91 -7.97
CA ALA A 28 -5.60 0.19 -7.28
C ALA A 28 -4.76 1.47 -7.41
N TYR A 29 -5.31 2.58 -6.98
CA TYR A 29 -4.57 3.82 -6.84
C TYR A 29 -5.07 4.64 -5.65
N ILE A 30 -4.24 5.58 -5.21
CA ILE A 30 -4.60 6.61 -4.22
C ILE A 30 -4.38 7.98 -4.85
N VAL A 31 -5.05 9.01 -4.32
CA VAL A 31 -5.00 10.37 -4.85
C VAL A 31 -4.50 11.34 -3.78
N GLY A 32 -3.79 12.39 -4.18
CA GLY A 32 -3.26 13.41 -3.25
C GLY A 32 -1.86 13.10 -2.74
N TYR A 33 -1.15 12.17 -3.39
CA TYR A 33 0.19 11.74 -3.00
C TYR A 33 1.11 11.73 -4.20
N THR A 34 2.42 11.75 -3.94
CA THR A 34 3.45 11.48 -4.94
C THR A 34 4.53 10.56 -4.38
N VAL A 35 5.26 9.87 -5.25
CA VAL A 35 6.36 8.99 -4.85
C VAL A 35 7.69 9.70 -5.12
N ALA A 36 8.31 10.16 -4.04
CA ALA A 36 9.65 10.74 -4.07
C ALA A 36 10.73 9.66 -3.86
N ARG A 37 11.98 9.96 -4.24
CA ARG A 37 13.14 9.11 -3.96
C ARG A 37 13.90 9.66 -2.75
N LYS A 38 13.95 8.92 -1.64
CA LYS A 38 14.68 9.26 -0.41
C LYS A 38 15.73 8.17 -0.16
N ASN A 39 17.02 8.52 -0.19
CA ASN A 39 18.13 7.56 -0.03
C ASN A 39 18.03 6.31 -0.94
N ASN A 40 17.67 6.50 -2.22
CA ASN A 40 17.40 5.43 -3.20
C ASN A 40 16.19 4.54 -2.95
N LEU A 41 15.36 4.83 -1.94
CA LEU A 41 14.10 4.14 -1.68
C LEU A 41 12.90 5.01 -2.06
N PRO A 42 11.80 4.41 -2.58
CA PRO A 42 10.56 5.13 -2.83
C PRO A 42 9.88 5.51 -1.50
N ALA A 43 9.52 6.78 -1.35
CA ALA A 43 8.79 7.31 -0.20
C ALA A 43 7.52 8.02 -0.69
N LEU A 44 6.38 7.71 -0.04
CA LEU A 44 5.11 8.36 -0.34
C LEU A 44 4.97 9.62 0.50
N ILE A 45 4.97 10.76 -0.18
CA ILE A 45 4.78 12.07 0.41
C ILE A 45 3.46 12.68 -0.07
N ASP A 46 3.01 13.73 0.61
CA ASP A 46 1.82 14.45 0.17
C ASP A 46 2.09 15.15 -1.16
N GLY A 47 1.13 15.06 -2.07
CA GLY A 47 1.23 15.58 -3.43
C GLY A 47 0.04 16.46 -3.79
N PRO A 48 -0.02 16.95 -5.04
CA PRO A 48 -1.18 17.65 -5.58
C PRO A 48 -2.47 16.84 -5.42
N ARG A 49 -3.58 17.52 -5.13
CA ARG A 49 -4.90 16.89 -4.85
C ARG A 49 -5.43 15.97 -5.94
N ALA A 50 -4.96 16.11 -7.18
CA ALA A 50 -5.38 15.30 -8.32
C ALA A 50 -4.34 14.26 -8.75
N GLU A 51 -3.16 14.24 -8.11
CA GLU A 51 -2.10 13.32 -8.48
C GLU A 51 -2.44 11.89 -8.01
N GLU A 52 -2.35 10.93 -8.93
CA GLU A 52 -2.64 9.52 -8.69
C GLU A 52 -1.34 8.73 -8.50
N VAL A 53 -1.24 8.01 -7.39
CA VAL A 53 -0.19 6.99 -7.19
C VAL A 53 -0.81 5.63 -7.44
N LYS A 54 -0.38 4.97 -8.52
CA LYS A 54 -0.79 3.61 -8.87
C LYS A 54 -0.05 2.58 -8.03
N GLY A 55 -0.73 1.48 -7.76
CA GLY A 55 -0.18 0.38 -6.99
C GLY A 55 -1.17 -0.77 -6.90
N TYR A 56 -1.10 -1.49 -5.79
CA TYR A 56 -1.97 -2.63 -5.54
C TYR A 56 -2.52 -2.61 -4.14
N ALA A 57 -3.71 -3.18 -3.98
CA ALA A 57 -4.34 -3.41 -2.71
C ALA A 57 -4.43 -4.89 -2.38
N TYR A 58 -4.21 -5.19 -1.11
CA TYR A 58 -4.47 -6.49 -0.49
C TYR A 58 -5.57 -6.34 0.55
N PHE A 59 -6.60 -7.18 0.45
CA PHE A 59 -7.64 -7.32 1.47
C PHE A 59 -7.12 -8.27 2.55
N VAL A 60 -6.84 -7.72 3.72
CA VAL A 60 -6.31 -8.48 4.85
C VAL A 60 -7.43 -9.32 5.45
N GLY A 61 -7.20 -10.62 5.60
CA GLY A 61 -8.21 -11.58 6.05
C GLY A 61 -8.36 -11.66 7.57
N SER A 62 -7.35 -11.21 8.33
CA SER A 62 -7.32 -11.32 9.79
C SER A 62 -6.51 -10.21 10.48
N GLU A 63 -6.77 -9.98 11.76
CA GLU A 63 -5.99 -9.01 12.55
C GLU A 63 -4.50 -9.41 12.65
N ALA A 64 -4.22 -10.71 12.73
CA ALA A 64 -2.86 -11.26 12.79
C ALA A 64 -2.05 -10.93 11.52
N GLU A 65 -2.65 -11.05 10.33
CA GLU A 65 -2.01 -10.59 9.09
C GLU A 65 -1.73 -9.09 9.10
N GLY A 66 -2.70 -8.30 9.58
CA GLY A 66 -2.53 -6.85 9.74
C GLY A 66 -1.37 -6.50 10.68
N ALA A 67 -1.19 -7.26 11.77
CA ALA A 67 -0.10 -7.09 12.72
C ALA A 67 1.26 -7.40 12.08
N LYS A 68 1.38 -8.53 11.36
CA LYS A 68 2.61 -8.90 10.62
C LYS A 68 3.04 -7.81 9.64
N LEU A 69 2.09 -7.22 8.91
CA LEU A 69 2.36 -6.09 8.01
C LEU A 69 2.90 -4.88 8.79
N ARG A 70 2.33 -4.55 9.94
CA ARG A 70 2.80 -3.42 10.77
C ARG A 70 4.20 -3.66 11.34
N GLU A 71 4.46 -4.88 11.82
CA GLU A 71 5.73 -5.27 12.43
C GLU A 71 6.89 -5.25 11.45
N CYS A 72 6.69 -5.75 10.23
CA CYS A 72 7.69 -5.77 9.16
C CYS A 72 8.25 -4.37 8.85
N HIS A 73 7.43 -3.33 9.03
CA HIS A 73 7.76 -1.96 8.67
C HIS A 73 8.04 -1.02 9.85
N SER A 74 8.01 -1.56 11.08
CA SER A 74 7.98 -0.82 12.35
C SER A 74 9.10 0.21 12.58
N LYS A 75 10.24 0.12 11.88
CA LYS A 75 11.37 1.04 12.06
C LYS A 75 11.46 2.17 11.03
N GLN A 76 10.88 2.01 9.84
CA GLN A 76 11.09 2.94 8.71
C GLN A 76 9.81 3.54 8.14
N TYR A 77 8.65 2.90 8.38
CA TYR A 77 7.38 3.37 7.85
C TYR A 77 6.31 3.43 8.95
N LYS A 78 5.42 4.42 8.84
CA LYS A 78 4.19 4.53 9.63
C LYS A 78 3.00 4.10 8.78
N VAL A 79 2.04 3.46 9.41
CA VAL A 79 0.74 3.23 8.77
C VAL A 79 -0.07 4.52 8.83
N ALA A 80 -0.59 4.94 7.68
CA ALA A 80 -1.49 6.08 7.56
C ALA A 80 -2.80 5.63 6.89
N PRO A 81 -3.96 6.17 7.32
CA PRO A 81 -5.22 5.93 6.63
C PRO A 81 -5.16 6.56 5.24
N CYS A 82 -5.77 5.90 4.26
CA CYS A 82 -5.92 6.42 2.91
C CYS A 82 -7.25 5.95 2.31
N LEU A 83 -7.69 6.61 1.24
CA LEU A 83 -8.81 6.14 0.43
C LEU A 83 -8.26 5.42 -0.79
N VAL A 84 -8.56 4.13 -0.92
CA VAL A 84 -8.07 3.29 -2.02
C VAL A 84 -9.12 3.24 -3.11
N HIS A 85 -8.70 3.52 -4.34
CA HIS A 85 -9.57 3.57 -5.51
C HIS A 85 -9.33 2.36 -6.40
N PHE A 86 -10.42 1.68 -6.75
CA PHE A 86 -10.44 0.58 -7.71
C PHE A 86 -11.18 1.03 -8.96
N ARG A 87 -10.58 0.84 -10.13
CA ARG A 87 -11.16 1.22 -11.42
C ARG A 87 -11.65 -0.03 -12.14
N ASP A 88 -12.90 -0.03 -12.54
CA ASP A 88 -13.52 -1.04 -13.38
C ASP A 88 -14.26 -0.34 -14.54
N GLY A 89 -13.59 -0.27 -15.69
CA GLY A 89 -14.01 0.58 -16.80
C GLY A 89 -14.15 2.04 -16.37
N ASN A 90 -15.37 2.57 -16.51
CA ASN A 90 -15.72 3.95 -16.12
C ASN A 90 -16.15 4.10 -14.64
N LYS A 91 -16.25 3.00 -13.89
CA LYS A 91 -16.66 3.01 -12.49
C LYS A 91 -15.46 3.06 -11.57
N VAL A 92 -15.51 3.93 -10.57
CA VAL A 92 -14.51 4.00 -9.50
C VAL A 92 -15.16 3.67 -8.17
N THR A 93 -14.70 2.59 -7.54
CA THR A 93 -15.09 2.20 -6.17
C THR A 93 -14.02 2.69 -5.21
N ARG A 94 -14.43 3.30 -4.10
CA ARG A 94 -13.52 3.85 -3.08
C ARG A 94 -13.72 3.10 -1.79
N ILE A 95 -12.63 2.57 -1.23
CA ILE A 95 -12.65 1.79 0.01
C ILE A 95 -11.63 2.39 0.98
N PRO A 96 -12.01 2.68 2.24
CA PRO A 96 -11.05 3.07 3.27
C PRO A 96 -9.99 2.00 3.47
N GLY A 97 -8.73 2.42 3.56
CA GLY A 97 -7.61 1.52 3.71
C GLY A 97 -6.46 2.17 4.44
N ASN A 98 -5.32 1.49 4.39
CA ASN A 98 -4.09 1.87 5.07
C ASN A 98 -2.93 1.77 4.08
N VAL A 99 -2.02 2.72 4.14
CA VAL A 99 -0.78 2.77 3.36
C VAL A 99 0.42 2.97 4.29
N PHE A 100 1.60 2.52 3.86
CA PHE A 100 2.85 2.76 4.57
C PHE A 100 3.48 4.07 4.07
N LYS A 101 3.61 5.09 4.93
CA LYS A 101 4.38 6.32 4.64
C LYS A 101 5.74 6.26 5.33
N HIS A 102 6.77 6.88 4.77
CA HIS A 102 8.08 6.91 5.42
C HIS A 102 8.02 7.74 6.73
N VAL A 103 8.77 7.36 7.76
CA VAL A 103 8.86 8.14 9.01
C VAL A 103 9.62 9.45 8.73
N GLY A 104 9.09 10.60 9.20
CA GLY A 104 9.75 11.90 9.10
C GLY A 104 9.44 12.69 7.83
N ASP A 105 8.24 12.49 7.29
CA ASP A 105 7.58 13.39 6.34
C ASP A 105 6.47 14.16 7.06
#